data_AF-A0A1J5MJE0-F1
#
_entry.id   AF-A0A1J5MJE0-F1
#
_cell.length_a   1.000
_cell.length_b   1.000
_cell.length_c   1.000
_cell.angle_alpha   90.00
_cell.angle_beta   90.00
_cell.angle_gamma   90.00
#
_symmetry.space_group_name_H-M   'P 1'
#
loop_
_entity.id
_entity.type
_entity.pdbx_description
1 polymer ?
#
loop_
_entity_poly.entity_id
_entity_poly.type
_entity_poly.pdbx_seq_one_letter_code
_entity_poly.pdbx_strand_id
1 'polypeptide(L)'
;MQVTRELFDEVMVPNYAPSSIIPVRGEGSRVWDQNDNELIDFAGGIAVNCLGHCHPALVAAVNEQASKIWHLSNVMTNEPALRLAKKLTDATFADQVYYANSGGESNEAALKLARRWALDNYGKEKDQIIAFKQGFHGRTFFTVTVGGQEAYSDGFGPKPGAIDHVAYNDLEALKALMSDKTCAV
;
A
#
# COMPACT_ATOMS: atom_id res chain seq x y z
N MET A 1 -12.60 28.28 14.20
CA MET A 1 -13.47 27.41 13.38
C MET A 1 -13.72 26.14 14.18
N GLN A 2 -14.97 25.74 14.38
CA GLN A 2 -15.29 24.46 15.01
C GLN A 2 -15.13 23.35 13.97
N VAL A 3 -14.44 22.26 14.30
CA VAL A 3 -14.23 21.12 13.42
C VAL A 3 -15.19 20.02 13.83
N THR A 4 -16.16 19.69 12.98
CA THR A 4 -17.20 18.66 13.24
C THR A 4 -17.19 17.59 12.15
N ARG A 5 -18.02 16.54 12.32
CA ARG A 5 -18.14 15.47 11.31
C ARG A 5 -18.76 16.01 10.03
N GLU A 6 -19.71 16.93 10.11
CA GLU A 6 -20.41 17.53 8.97
C GLU A 6 -19.44 18.28 8.06
N LEU A 7 -18.38 18.89 8.62
CA LEU A 7 -17.34 19.56 7.84
C LEU A 7 -16.68 18.60 6.83
N PHE A 8 -16.60 17.30 7.11
CA PHE A 8 -16.10 16.32 6.13
C PHE A 8 -16.97 16.31 4.87
N ASP A 9 -18.30 16.32 5.00
CA ASP A 9 -19.20 16.29 3.85
C ASP A 9 -19.16 17.60 3.05
N GLU A 10 -18.81 18.70 3.71
CA GLU A 10 -18.64 20.01 3.07
C GLU A 10 -17.32 20.13 2.28
N VAL A 11 -16.24 19.53 2.77
CA VAL A 11 -14.88 19.81 2.25
C VAL A 11 -14.18 18.61 1.59
N MET A 12 -14.65 17.38 1.81
CA MET A 12 -14.01 16.17 1.30
C MET A 12 -14.82 15.55 0.17
N VAL A 13 -14.11 14.94 -0.79
CA VAL A 13 -14.74 14.10 -1.80
C VAL A 13 -15.47 12.91 -1.14
N PRO A 14 -16.69 12.54 -1.59
CA PRO A 14 -17.54 11.57 -0.90
C PRO A 14 -17.15 10.11 -1.21
N ASN A 15 -15.85 9.80 -1.17
CA ASN A 15 -15.33 8.44 -1.40
C ASN A 15 -15.10 7.66 -0.09
N TYR A 16 -15.41 8.26 1.06
CA TYR A 16 -15.41 7.63 2.39
C TYR A 16 -16.68 8.00 3.16
N ALA A 17 -17.04 7.14 4.12
CA ALA A 17 -18.12 7.37 5.08
C ALA A 17 -17.54 7.31 6.52
N PRO A 18 -16.85 8.37 7.00
CA PRO A 18 -16.23 8.34 8.32
C PRO A 18 -17.26 8.32 9.46
N SER A 19 -16.87 7.71 10.58
CA SER A 19 -17.62 7.71 11.85
C SER A 19 -17.85 9.13 12.39
N SER A 20 -18.84 9.31 13.26
CA SER A 20 -19.05 10.57 14.01
C SER A 20 -17.98 10.83 15.07
N ILE A 21 -17.21 9.80 15.44
CA ILE A 21 -16.10 9.92 16.39
C ILE A 21 -14.91 10.59 15.70
N ILE A 22 -14.42 11.69 16.25
CA ILE A 22 -13.25 12.44 15.75
C ILE A 22 -12.10 12.29 16.76
N PRO A 23 -11.17 11.35 16.54
CA PRO A 23 -9.95 11.23 17.32
C PRO A 23 -9.09 12.50 17.27
N VAL A 24 -8.55 12.92 18.43
CA VAL A 24 -7.63 14.07 18.54
C VAL A 24 -6.34 13.76 19.28
N ARG A 25 -6.28 12.65 20.02
CA ARG A 25 -5.08 12.20 20.73
C ARG A 25 -4.97 10.68 20.67
N GLY A 26 -3.76 10.16 20.56
CA GLY A 26 -3.48 8.74 20.67
C GLY A 26 -2.22 8.47 21.49
N GLU A 27 -2.21 7.37 22.23
CA GLU A 27 -1.07 6.92 23.04
C GLU A 27 -1.10 5.40 23.16
N GLY A 28 -0.07 4.73 22.64
CA GLY A 28 -0.06 3.26 22.59
C GLY A 28 -1.27 2.72 21.83
N SER A 29 -2.08 1.88 22.47
CA SER A 29 -3.33 1.34 21.90
C SER A 29 -4.59 2.06 22.42
N ARG A 30 -4.48 3.32 22.85
CA ARG A 30 -5.60 4.15 23.31
C ARG A 30 -5.73 5.41 22.45
N VAL A 31 -6.96 5.84 22.25
CA VAL A 31 -7.33 7.01 21.45
C VAL A 31 -8.37 7.83 22.21
N TRP A 32 -8.30 9.16 22.14
CA TRP A 32 -9.27 10.07 22.72
C TRP A 32 -9.90 10.94 21.64
N ASP A 33 -11.22 11.10 21.68
CA ASP A 33 -11.97 11.97 20.78
C ASP A 33 -12.05 13.44 21.27
N GLN A 34 -12.70 14.30 20.50
CA GLN A 34 -12.88 15.73 20.84
C GLN A 34 -13.63 16.00 22.14
N ASN A 35 -14.34 15.00 22.70
CA ASN A 35 -15.08 15.10 23.95
C ASN A 35 -14.36 14.37 25.10
N ASP A 36 -13.07 14.07 24.94
CA ASP A 36 -12.23 13.32 25.88
C ASP A 36 -12.70 11.87 26.15
N ASN A 37 -13.55 11.29 25.29
CA ASN A 37 -13.92 9.87 25.42
C ASN A 37 -12.72 9.01 25.02
N GLU A 38 -12.36 8.06 25.89
CA GLU A 38 -11.29 7.11 25.63
C GLU A 38 -11.80 5.85 24.91
N LEU A 39 -11.07 5.43 23.88
CA LEU A 39 -11.28 4.19 23.13
C LEU A 39 -10.03 3.32 23.18
N ILE A 40 -10.23 2.00 23.26
CA ILE A 40 -9.16 1.02 23.00
C ILE A 40 -9.10 0.77 21.48
N ASP A 41 -7.93 1.00 20.88
CA ASP A 41 -7.72 0.84 19.44
C ASP A 41 -7.27 -0.58 19.10
N PHE A 42 -8.23 -1.39 18.65
CA PHE A 42 -7.97 -2.70 18.02
C PHE A 42 -7.97 -2.65 16.48
N ALA A 43 -8.16 -1.47 15.89
CA ALA A 43 -8.13 -1.28 14.44
C ALA A 43 -6.73 -0.93 13.94
N GLY A 44 -5.95 -0.19 14.73
CA GLY A 44 -4.58 0.23 14.42
C GLY A 44 -4.48 1.05 13.13
N GLY A 45 -5.54 1.80 12.77
CA GLY A 45 -5.60 2.50 11.49
C GLY A 45 -5.56 1.55 10.28
N ILE A 46 -6.22 0.39 10.38
CA ILE A 46 -6.12 -0.72 9.42
C ILE A 46 -4.69 -1.29 9.43
N ALA A 47 -4.27 -1.77 10.60
CA ALA A 47 -2.97 -2.40 10.85
C ALA A 47 -1.72 -1.55 10.52
N VAL A 48 -1.86 -0.22 10.36
CA VAL A 48 -0.75 0.71 10.11
C VAL A 48 0.06 0.98 11.37
N ASN A 49 -0.62 1.24 12.49
CA ASN A 49 -0.01 1.68 13.75
C ASN A 49 0.53 0.49 14.56
N CYS A 50 1.45 -0.29 13.99
CA CYS A 50 1.96 -1.54 14.57
C CYS A 50 2.73 -1.35 15.89
N LEU A 51 3.24 -0.14 16.17
CA LEU A 51 3.88 0.23 17.44
C LEU A 51 2.98 1.11 18.33
N GLY A 52 1.70 1.25 17.97
CA GLY A 52 0.75 2.15 18.63
C GLY A 52 0.94 3.62 18.22
N HIS A 53 0.04 4.46 18.73
CA HIS A 53 0.04 5.91 18.50
C HIS A 53 1.18 6.57 19.28
N CYS A 54 1.87 7.52 18.61
CA CYS A 54 2.90 8.37 19.21
C CYS A 54 4.00 7.61 19.98
N HIS A 55 4.41 6.43 19.50
CA HIS A 55 5.47 5.65 20.13
C HIS A 55 6.75 6.50 20.32
N PRO A 56 7.34 6.60 21.53
CA PRO A 56 8.41 7.55 21.83
C PRO A 56 9.61 7.47 20.88
N ALA A 57 10.01 6.25 20.48
CA ALA A 57 11.11 6.05 19.53
C ALA A 57 10.81 6.60 18.12
N LEU A 58 9.55 6.50 17.65
CA LEU A 58 9.16 7.03 16.33
C LEU A 58 9.09 8.55 16.37
N VAL A 59 8.51 9.12 17.42
CA VAL A 59 8.43 10.57 17.63
C VAL A 59 9.83 11.18 17.69
N ALA A 60 10.75 10.57 18.45
CA ALA A 60 12.14 11.00 18.53
C ALA A 60 12.84 10.96 17.15
N ALA A 61 12.69 9.87 16.40
CA ALA A 61 13.31 9.70 15.09
C ALA A 61 12.82 10.75 14.07
N VAL A 62 11.51 11.03 14.04
CA VAL A 62 10.94 12.07 13.17
C VAL A 62 11.46 13.45 13.55
N ASN A 63 11.42 13.82 14.83
CA ASN A 63 11.89 15.13 15.30
C ASN A 63 13.39 15.35 15.01
N GLU A 64 14.22 14.32 15.24
CA GLU A 64 15.65 14.41 14.96
C GLU A 64 15.90 14.62 13.46
N GLN A 65 15.32 13.78 12.59
CA GLN A 65 15.56 13.85 11.15
C GLN A 65 14.95 15.11 10.52
N ALA A 66 13.80 15.57 11.00
CA ALA A 66 13.14 16.79 10.57
C ALA A 66 13.98 18.06 10.81
N SER A 67 14.84 18.06 11.84
CA SER A 67 15.76 19.16 12.07
C SER A 67 16.99 19.16 11.13
N LYS A 68 17.15 18.12 10.30
CA LYS A 68 18.30 17.92 9.41
C LYS A 68 17.92 18.10 7.94
N ILE A 69 17.14 17.16 7.39
CA ILE A 69 16.78 17.15 5.96
C ILE A 69 15.56 16.25 5.69
N TRP A 70 14.66 16.72 4.82
CA TRP A 70 13.37 16.08 4.54
C TRP A 70 13.33 15.43 3.16
N HIS A 71 13.70 16.16 2.11
CA HIS A 71 13.55 15.71 0.73
C HIS A 71 14.67 16.26 -0.15
N LEU A 72 15.20 15.38 -1.01
CA LEU A 72 16.33 15.67 -1.90
C LEU A 72 16.07 15.27 -3.36
N SER A 73 14.84 14.83 -3.69
CA SER A 73 14.55 13.98 -4.84
C SER A 73 15.38 12.69 -4.86
N ASN A 74 15.33 11.93 -5.96
CA ASN A 74 16.19 10.76 -6.18
C ASN A 74 17.47 11.10 -6.99
N VAL A 75 17.73 12.39 -7.28
CA VAL A 75 19.00 12.83 -7.88
C VAL A 75 20.17 12.63 -6.90
N MET A 76 19.90 12.76 -5.59
CA MET A 76 20.85 12.49 -4.52
C MET A 76 20.37 11.35 -3.64
N THR A 77 21.30 10.56 -3.12
CA THR A 77 20.99 9.57 -2.08
C THR A 77 21.00 10.21 -0.68
N ASN A 78 20.59 9.46 0.34
CA ASN A 78 20.64 9.89 1.73
C ASN A 78 20.91 8.72 2.70
N GLU A 79 21.59 9.01 3.81
CA GLU A 79 21.96 7.96 4.78
C GLU A 79 20.77 7.21 5.40
N PRO A 80 19.64 7.86 5.77
CA PRO A 80 18.48 7.13 6.29
C PRO A 80 17.97 6.03 5.34
N ALA A 81 17.83 6.35 4.04
CA ALA A 81 17.40 5.40 3.02
C ALA A 81 18.37 4.22 2.88
N LEU A 82 19.69 4.49 2.83
CA LEU A 82 20.71 3.45 2.72
C LEU A 82 20.78 2.55 3.96
N ARG A 83 20.68 3.13 5.16
CA ARG A 83 20.66 2.36 6.42
C ARG A 83 19.44 1.45 6.51
N LEU A 84 18.26 1.94 6.13
CA LEU A 84 17.06 1.11 6.09
C LEU A 84 17.17 0.02 5.01
N ALA A 85 17.75 0.33 3.86
CA ALA A 85 17.86 -0.63 2.76
C ALA A 85 18.78 -1.78 3.20
N LYS A 86 19.92 -1.47 3.81
CA LYS A 86 20.84 -2.46 4.36
C LYS A 86 20.18 -3.36 5.40
N LYS A 87 19.38 -2.78 6.32
CA LYS A 87 18.63 -3.57 7.31
C LYS A 87 17.65 -4.54 6.66
N LEU A 88 16.96 -4.11 5.60
CA LEU A 88 16.01 -4.95 4.87
C LEU A 88 16.72 -6.07 4.10
N THR A 89 17.82 -5.76 3.41
CA THR A 89 18.59 -6.77 2.66
C THR A 89 19.26 -7.79 3.60
N ASP A 90 19.66 -7.39 4.80
CA ASP A 90 20.25 -8.30 5.79
C ASP A 90 19.22 -9.22 6.45
N ALA A 91 17.97 -8.79 6.56
CA ALA A 91 16.92 -9.48 7.30
C ALA A 91 15.95 -10.29 6.40
N THR A 92 16.07 -10.19 5.08
CA THR A 92 15.13 -10.78 4.12
C THR A 92 15.86 -11.46 2.96
N PHE A 93 15.11 -11.97 1.98
CA PHE A 93 15.69 -12.55 0.75
C PHE A 93 16.22 -11.48 -0.23
N ALA A 94 15.95 -10.19 0.03
CA ALA A 94 16.17 -9.14 -0.94
C ALA A 94 17.66 -8.77 -1.06
N ASP A 95 18.15 -8.67 -2.29
CA ASP A 95 19.46 -8.06 -2.58
C ASP A 95 19.37 -6.53 -2.74
N GLN A 96 18.20 -6.03 -3.16
CA GLN A 96 17.95 -4.62 -3.47
C GLN A 96 16.54 -4.19 -3.04
N VAL A 97 16.36 -2.89 -2.78
CA VAL A 97 15.10 -2.31 -2.29
C VAL A 97 14.72 -1.07 -3.10
N TYR A 98 13.42 -0.92 -3.37
CA TYR A 98 12.81 0.30 -3.88
C TYR A 98 11.87 0.88 -2.81
N TYR A 99 11.93 2.19 -2.57
CA TYR A 99 11.02 2.89 -1.67
C TYR A 99 9.91 3.60 -2.42
N ALA A 100 8.69 3.43 -1.92
CA ALA A 100 7.49 4.14 -2.37
C ALA A 100 6.77 4.76 -1.16
N ASN A 101 5.72 5.53 -1.41
CA ASN A 101 5.00 6.25 -0.35
C ASN A 101 3.73 5.51 0.10
N SER A 102 3.27 4.53 -0.67
CA SER A 102 2.08 3.74 -0.35
C SER A 102 2.22 2.30 -0.83
N GLY A 103 1.42 1.40 -0.26
CA GLY A 103 1.34 0.01 -0.74
C GLY A 103 0.90 -0.10 -2.21
N GLY A 104 0.04 0.82 -2.67
CA GLY A 104 -0.35 0.88 -4.09
C GLY A 104 0.81 1.21 -5.02
N GLU A 105 1.65 2.19 -4.66
CA GLU A 105 2.85 2.51 -5.44
C GLU A 105 3.90 1.39 -5.39
N SER A 106 4.08 0.72 -4.23
CA SER A 106 4.94 -0.45 -4.12
C SER A 106 4.47 -1.59 -5.04
N ASN A 107 3.16 -1.85 -5.09
CA ASN A 107 2.59 -2.87 -5.97
C ASN A 107 2.68 -2.47 -7.44
N GLU A 108 2.44 -1.21 -7.82
CA GLU A 108 2.71 -0.71 -9.18
C GLU A 108 4.15 -1.01 -9.61
N ALA A 109 5.12 -0.70 -8.75
CA ALA A 109 6.53 -0.95 -9.04
C ALA A 109 6.81 -2.45 -9.22
N ALA A 110 6.26 -3.31 -8.35
CA ALA A 110 6.43 -4.76 -8.44
C ALA A 110 5.82 -5.34 -9.73
N LEU A 111 4.59 -4.96 -10.07
CA LEU A 111 3.90 -5.43 -11.28
C LEU A 111 4.63 -4.98 -12.56
N LYS A 112 5.11 -3.74 -12.58
CA LYS A 112 5.90 -3.21 -13.70
C LYS A 112 7.26 -3.90 -13.81
N LEU A 113 7.91 -4.18 -12.68
CA LEU A 113 9.20 -4.88 -12.66
C LEU A 113 9.03 -6.31 -13.20
N ALA A 114 8.01 -7.04 -12.77
CA ALA A 114 7.74 -8.39 -13.25
C ALA A 114 7.50 -8.41 -14.77
N ARG A 115 6.65 -7.52 -15.29
CA ARG A 115 6.43 -7.39 -16.74
C ARG A 115 7.69 -6.99 -17.49
N ARG A 116 8.47 -6.04 -16.97
CA ARG A 116 9.70 -5.58 -17.62
C ARG A 116 10.75 -6.69 -17.67
N TRP A 117 10.92 -7.41 -16.57
CA TRP A 117 11.84 -8.54 -16.50
C TRP A 117 11.44 -9.65 -17.47
N ALA A 118 10.16 -9.98 -17.54
CA ALA A 118 9.66 -10.98 -18.48
C ALA A 118 9.86 -10.57 -19.94
N LEU A 119 9.60 -9.29 -20.27
CA LEU A 119 9.89 -8.73 -21.59
C LEU A 119 11.37 -8.88 -21.97
N ASP A 120 12.27 -8.44 -21.08
CA ASP A 120 13.71 -8.41 -21.35
C ASP A 120 14.32 -9.82 -21.47
N ASN A 121 13.75 -10.84 -20.80
CA ASN A 121 14.32 -12.19 -20.74
C ASN A 121 13.60 -13.24 -21.60
N TYR A 122 12.31 -13.05 -21.91
CA TYR A 122 11.48 -14.06 -22.61
C TYR A 122 10.66 -13.48 -23.76
N GLY A 123 10.62 -12.15 -23.90
CA GLY A 123 9.91 -11.47 -24.98
C GLY A 123 8.51 -10.99 -24.61
N LYS A 124 7.93 -10.19 -25.51
CA LYS A 124 6.71 -9.41 -25.29
C LYS A 124 5.43 -10.22 -25.01
N GLU A 125 5.42 -11.51 -25.38
CA GLU A 125 4.25 -12.38 -25.21
C GLU A 125 4.13 -12.92 -23.77
N LYS A 126 5.13 -12.67 -22.90
CA LYS A 126 5.14 -13.07 -21.49
C LYS A 126 4.73 -11.90 -20.59
N ASP A 127 3.46 -11.52 -20.63
CA ASP A 127 2.91 -10.34 -19.94
C ASP A 127 1.71 -10.63 -19.01
N GLN A 128 1.23 -11.88 -18.99
CA GLN A 128 0.08 -12.31 -18.21
C GLN A 128 0.39 -12.28 -16.72
N ILE A 129 -0.48 -11.66 -15.94
CA ILE A 129 -0.47 -11.67 -14.47
C ILE A 129 -1.68 -12.48 -14.01
N ILE A 130 -1.48 -13.48 -13.15
CA ILE A 130 -2.57 -14.23 -12.55
C ILE A 130 -2.74 -13.74 -11.11
N ALA A 131 -3.90 -13.20 -10.78
CA ALA A 131 -4.22 -12.75 -9.43
C ALA A 131 -5.40 -13.54 -8.84
N PHE A 132 -5.83 -13.17 -7.63
CA PHE A 132 -6.85 -13.90 -6.90
C PHE A 132 -8.10 -13.06 -6.68
N LYS A 133 -9.27 -13.70 -6.83
CA LYS A 133 -10.56 -13.11 -6.46
C LYS A 133 -10.52 -12.66 -5.00
N GLN A 134 -11.18 -11.54 -4.71
CA GLN A 134 -11.19 -10.84 -3.42
C GLN A 134 -9.86 -10.18 -3.01
N GLY A 135 -8.78 -10.31 -3.78
CA GLY A 135 -7.52 -9.63 -3.52
C GLY A 135 -7.64 -8.10 -3.54
N PHE A 136 -6.81 -7.43 -2.73
CA PHE A 136 -6.70 -5.96 -2.68
C PHE A 136 -5.24 -5.54 -2.77
N HIS A 137 -4.86 -4.86 -3.86
CA HIS A 137 -3.48 -4.44 -4.12
C HIS A 137 -3.29 -2.92 -4.18
N GLY A 138 -4.36 -2.15 -3.99
CA GLY A 138 -4.33 -0.70 -4.04
C GLY A 138 -5.51 -0.13 -4.81
N ARG A 139 -5.45 1.19 -5.04
CA ARG A 139 -6.47 1.98 -5.73
C ARG A 139 -5.96 2.66 -7.00
N THR A 140 -4.69 2.46 -7.37
CA THR A 140 -4.19 2.90 -8.69
C THR A 140 -4.81 2.02 -9.77
N PHE A 141 -4.88 2.51 -11.00
CA PHE A 141 -5.66 1.81 -12.03
C PHE A 141 -5.13 0.41 -12.36
N PHE A 142 -3.81 0.20 -12.34
CA PHE A 142 -3.25 -1.14 -12.54
C PHE A 142 -3.44 -2.01 -11.31
N THR A 143 -3.16 -1.51 -10.10
CA THR A 143 -3.30 -2.31 -8.88
C THR A 143 -4.73 -2.69 -8.55
N VAL A 144 -5.70 -1.81 -8.81
CA VAL A 144 -7.12 -2.13 -8.62
C VAL A 144 -7.65 -3.12 -9.66
N THR A 145 -7.07 -3.11 -10.87
CA THR A 145 -7.37 -4.10 -11.91
C THR A 145 -6.77 -5.46 -11.60
N VAL A 146 -5.54 -5.50 -11.05
CA VAL A 146 -4.93 -6.73 -10.53
C VAL A 146 -5.68 -7.21 -9.28
N GLY A 147 -6.24 -6.29 -8.49
CA GLY A 147 -7.20 -6.60 -7.43
C GLY A 147 -8.36 -7.47 -7.92
N GLY A 148 -8.90 -8.29 -7.04
CA GLY A 148 -9.93 -9.29 -7.37
C GLY A 148 -11.35 -8.86 -7.02
N GLN A 149 -11.64 -7.56 -7.02
CA GLN A 149 -12.94 -7.00 -6.61
C GLN A 149 -13.48 -6.06 -7.69
N GLU A 150 -14.43 -6.54 -8.49
CA GLU A 150 -15.04 -5.81 -9.62
C GLU A 150 -15.62 -4.46 -9.21
N ALA A 151 -16.29 -4.42 -8.05
CA ALA A 151 -16.87 -3.20 -7.49
C ALA A 151 -15.87 -2.04 -7.29
N TYR A 152 -14.57 -2.32 -7.23
CA TYR A 152 -13.53 -1.28 -7.13
C TYR A 152 -12.84 -0.94 -8.45
N SER A 153 -12.96 -1.79 -9.48
CA SER A 153 -12.27 -1.60 -10.77
C SER A 153 -13.20 -1.21 -11.92
N ASP A 154 -14.51 -1.43 -11.79
CA ASP A 154 -15.49 -1.09 -12.82
C ASP A 154 -15.78 0.41 -12.89
N GLY A 155 -16.16 0.90 -14.08
CA GLY A 155 -16.52 2.31 -14.31
C GLY A 155 -15.35 3.24 -14.66
N PHE A 156 -14.12 2.74 -14.75
CA PHE A 156 -12.90 3.55 -14.97
C PHE A 156 -12.13 3.25 -16.27
N GLY A 157 -12.74 2.50 -17.21
CA GLY A 157 -12.06 1.85 -18.34
C GLY A 157 -11.19 2.72 -19.27
N PRO A 158 -10.46 2.10 -20.24
CA PRO A 158 -10.21 0.66 -20.40
C PRO A 158 -9.14 0.17 -19.42
N LYS A 159 -9.39 -0.96 -18.76
CA LYS A 159 -8.48 -1.54 -17.76
C LYS A 159 -7.17 -2.00 -18.41
N PRO A 160 -6.02 -1.93 -17.70
CA PRO A 160 -4.80 -2.62 -18.14
C PRO A 160 -5.08 -4.11 -18.41
N GLY A 161 -4.74 -4.59 -19.60
CA GLY A 161 -5.03 -5.97 -20.02
C GLY A 161 -4.05 -7.01 -19.48
N ALA A 162 -4.22 -8.26 -19.92
CA ALA A 162 -3.39 -9.43 -19.56
C ALA A 162 -3.34 -9.71 -18.05
N ILE A 163 -4.52 -9.70 -17.43
CA ILE A 163 -4.73 -10.02 -16.01
C ILE A 163 -5.88 -11.02 -15.95
N ASP A 164 -5.64 -12.17 -15.33
CA ASP A 164 -6.63 -13.20 -15.09
C ASP A 164 -6.78 -13.44 -13.59
N HIS A 165 -7.96 -13.86 -13.14
CA HIS A 165 -8.23 -14.13 -11.72
C HIS A 165 -8.70 -15.56 -11.47
N VAL A 166 -8.09 -16.22 -10.48
CA VAL A 166 -8.54 -17.52 -9.96
C VAL A 166 -9.08 -17.38 -8.53
N ALA A 167 -9.77 -18.40 -8.02
CA ALA A 167 -10.17 -18.43 -6.62
C ALA A 167 -8.93 -18.52 -5.71
N TYR A 168 -8.93 -17.76 -4.61
CA TYR A 168 -7.88 -17.89 -3.60
C TYR A 168 -7.89 -19.32 -3.02
N ASN A 169 -6.71 -19.88 -2.76
CA ASN A 169 -6.49 -21.27 -2.34
C ASN A 169 -6.95 -22.38 -3.31
N ASP A 170 -7.16 -22.07 -4.61
CA ASP A 170 -7.40 -23.08 -5.64
C ASP A 170 -6.15 -23.34 -6.48
N LEU A 171 -5.34 -24.32 -6.04
CA LEU A 171 -4.08 -24.66 -6.71
C LEU A 171 -4.29 -25.27 -8.09
N GLU A 172 -5.34 -26.07 -8.28
CA GLU A 172 -5.61 -26.72 -9.56
C GLU A 172 -6.06 -25.69 -10.61
N ALA A 173 -6.90 -24.71 -10.23
CA ALA A 173 -7.26 -23.61 -11.11
C ALA A 173 -6.05 -22.73 -11.47
N LEU A 174 -5.18 -22.41 -10.51
CA LEU A 174 -3.94 -21.67 -10.77
C LEU A 174 -3.06 -22.43 -11.78
N LYS A 175 -2.81 -23.72 -11.53
CA LYS A 175 -2.00 -24.58 -12.40
C LYS A 175 -2.56 -24.68 -13.81
N ALA A 176 -3.88 -24.75 -13.96
CA ALA A 176 -4.53 -24.83 -15.27
C ALA A 176 -4.40 -23.54 -16.08
N LEU A 177 -4.27 -22.39 -15.42
CA LEU A 177 -4.20 -21.07 -16.06
C LEU A 177 -2.76 -20.63 -16.38
N MET A 178 -1.79 -21.06 -15.57
CA MET A 178 -0.37 -20.76 -15.80
C MET A 178 0.12 -21.31 -17.15
N SER A 179 0.88 -20.51 -17.87
CA SER A 179 1.43 -20.86 -19.18
C SER A 179 2.77 -20.17 -19.43
N ASP A 180 3.38 -20.41 -20.60
CA ASP A 180 4.61 -19.72 -21.01
C ASP A 180 4.43 -18.19 -21.09
N LYS A 181 3.19 -17.69 -21.17
CA LYS A 181 2.84 -16.26 -21.16
C LYS A 181 2.81 -15.63 -19.76
N THR A 182 2.80 -16.42 -18.69
CA THR A 182 2.67 -15.92 -17.32
C THR A 182 3.96 -15.25 -16.85
N CYS A 183 3.91 -13.98 -16.48
CA CYS A 183 5.04 -13.22 -15.93
C CYS A 183 5.03 -13.10 -14.41
N ALA A 184 3.86 -13.17 -13.78
CA ALA A 184 3.70 -13.09 -12.33
C ALA A 184 2.44 -13.82 -11.86
N VAL A 185 2.46 -14.23 -10.59
CA VAL A 185 1.32 -14.68 -9.78
C VAL A 185 1.28 -13.83 -8.53
#